data_AF-A0A2K3M0Q6-F1
#
_entry.id   AF-A0A2K3M0Q6-F1
#
_cell.length_a   1.000
_cell.length_b   1.000
_cell.length_c   1.000
_cell.angle_alpha   90.00
_cell.angle_beta   90.00
_cell.angle_gamma   90.00
#
_symmetry.space_group_name_H-M   'P 1'
#
loop_
_entity.id
_entity.type
_entity.pdbx_description
1 polymer ?
#
loop_
_entity_poly.entity_id
_entity_poly.type
_entity_poly.pdbx_seq_one_letter_code
_entity_poly.pdbx_strand_id
1 'polypeptide(L)'
;DLTSLDILDNARSLHHGNSSSGRSGHPDCFLKMVKNLPLTRPNFGKDVRHFEFEFVSHAIEYDTGDVLEILPGQDSAAADAFIRRCNLDRSSA
;
A
#
# COMPACT_ATOMS: atom_id res chain seq x y z
N ASP A 1 0.09 2.02 -25.27
CA ASP A 1 1.45 1.57 -24.92
C ASP A 1 1.40 0.67 -23.71
N LEU A 2 1.86 -0.57 -23.87
CA LEU A 2 1.70 -1.68 -22.91
C LEU A 2 2.82 -1.75 -21.85
N THR A 3 3.57 -0.67 -21.65
CA THR A 3 4.74 -0.63 -20.75
C THR A 3 4.41 -0.36 -19.27
N SER A 4 3.13 -0.22 -18.90
CA SER A 4 2.73 0.05 -17.50
C SER A 4 2.36 -1.20 -16.69
N LEU A 5 2.36 -2.40 -17.29
CA LEU A 5 2.02 -3.65 -16.59
C LEU A 5 3.22 -4.31 -15.88
N ASP A 6 4.45 -3.91 -16.20
CA ASP A 6 5.65 -4.56 -15.67
C ASP A 6 6.02 -4.11 -14.24
N ILE A 7 5.31 -3.12 -13.68
CA ILE A 7 5.54 -2.66 -12.29
C ILE A 7 4.90 -3.62 -11.27
N LEU A 8 3.99 -4.51 -11.70
CA LEU A 8 3.29 -5.47 -10.84
C LEU A 8 4.04 -6.80 -10.65
N ASP A 9 5.06 -7.11 -11.46
CA ASP A 9 5.65 -8.46 -11.50
C ASP A 9 6.69 -8.74 -10.40
N ASN A 10 6.95 -7.77 -9.49
CA ASN A 10 7.92 -7.97 -8.39
C ASN A 10 7.42 -7.51 -7.01
N ALA A 11 6.11 -7.42 -6.81
CA ALA A 11 5.56 -7.39 -5.47
C ALA A 11 5.56 -8.84 -4.94
N ARG A 12 6.58 -9.19 -4.16
CA ARG A 12 6.65 -10.43 -3.36
C ARG A 12 5.25 -10.83 -2.91
N SER A 13 4.74 -11.92 -3.49
CA SER A 13 3.37 -12.42 -3.32
C SER A 13 2.98 -12.44 -1.85
N LEU A 14 2.26 -11.42 -1.42
CA LEU A 14 1.51 -11.42 -0.17
C LEU A 14 0.15 -12.01 -0.54
N HIS A 15 -0.02 -13.30 -0.28
CA HIS A 15 -1.36 -13.87 -0.21
C HIS A 15 -2.14 -13.05 0.81
N HIS A 16 -3.17 -12.35 0.31
CA HIS A 16 -4.08 -11.57 1.14
C HIS A 16 -4.68 -12.52 2.17
N GLY A 17 -4.44 -12.25 3.45
CA GLY A 17 -5.18 -12.89 4.53
C GLY A 17 -6.66 -12.61 4.30
N ASN A 18 -7.43 -13.68 4.09
CA ASN A 18 -8.86 -13.73 3.77
C ASN A 18 -9.61 -12.41 4.04
N SER A 19 -9.71 -11.55 3.02
CA SER A 19 -10.71 -10.49 3.02
C SER A 19 -12.07 -11.16 2.82
N SER A 20 -12.93 -11.04 3.83
CA SER A 20 -14.31 -11.46 3.76
C SER A 20 -15.04 -10.70 2.64
N SER A 21 -15.78 -11.46 1.83
CA SER A 21 -16.80 -11.02 0.85
C SER A 21 -16.32 -10.63 -0.57
N GLY A 22 -16.00 -11.64 -1.37
CA GLY A 22 -16.76 -11.87 -2.61
C GLY A 22 -16.61 -10.91 -3.80
N ARG A 23 -15.50 -10.17 -3.95
CA ARG A 23 -15.20 -9.47 -5.21
C ARG A 23 -13.77 -9.80 -5.66
N SER A 24 -13.62 -9.91 -6.98
CA SER A 24 -12.42 -10.38 -7.71
C SER A 24 -11.10 -9.87 -7.12
N GLY A 25 -10.06 -10.70 -7.11
CA GLY A 25 -8.73 -10.45 -6.50
C GLY A 25 -7.88 -9.30 -7.08
N HIS A 26 -8.51 -8.22 -7.54
CA HIS A 26 -7.86 -6.96 -7.85
C HIS A 26 -8.41 -5.87 -6.92
N PRO A 27 -7.57 -4.94 -6.42
CA PRO A 27 -8.07 -3.78 -5.69
C PRO A 27 -9.01 -2.99 -6.61
N ASP A 28 -10.15 -2.55 -6.07
CA ASP A 28 -11.21 -1.87 -6.82
C ASP A 28 -10.73 -0.57 -7.52
N CYS A 29 -9.60 0.01 -7.09
CA CYS A 29 -8.86 1.03 -7.82
C CYS A 29 -7.42 1.18 -7.31
N PHE A 30 -6.59 1.88 -8.09
CA PHE A 30 -5.32 2.43 -7.61
C PHE A 30 -5.45 3.95 -7.48
N LEU A 31 -5.08 4.46 -6.31
CA LEU A 31 -5.00 5.88 -6.01
C LEU A 31 -3.54 6.29 -5.89
N LYS A 32 -3.19 7.44 -6.48
CA LYS A 32 -1.87 8.05 -6.33
C LYS A 32 -1.91 9.07 -5.21
N MET A 33 -1.08 8.90 -4.18
CA MET A 33 -0.90 9.93 -3.15
C MET A 33 -0.16 11.13 -3.76
N VAL A 34 -0.82 12.28 -3.81
CA VAL A 34 -0.29 13.52 -4.41
C VAL A 34 0.16 14.53 -3.36
N LYS A 35 -0.35 14.46 -2.13
CA LYS A 35 0.15 15.23 -0.99
C LYS A 35 0.30 14.38 0.26
N ASN A 36 1.32 14.73 1.03
CA ASN A 36 1.63 14.18 2.34
C ASN A 36 2.17 15.32 3.20
N LEU A 37 1.30 15.93 4.00
CA LEU A 37 1.62 17.14 4.77
C LEU A 37 1.49 16.87 6.27
N PRO A 38 2.48 17.27 7.09
CA PRO A 38 2.34 17.18 8.53
C PRO A 38 1.33 18.21 9.03
N LEU A 39 0.36 17.77 9.84
CA LEU A 39 -0.58 18.64 10.56
C LEU A 39 -0.10 18.97 11.97
N THR A 40 0.76 18.12 12.53
CA THR A 40 1.36 18.31 13.85
C THR A 40 2.69 19.04 13.77
N ARG A 41 2.95 19.91 14.77
CA ARG A 41 4.26 20.51 14.96
C ARG A 41 5.30 19.43 15.30
N PRO A 42 6.59 19.67 14.98
CA PRO A 42 7.66 18.80 15.45
C PRO A 42 7.60 18.63 16.98
N ASN A 43 7.95 17.43 17.46
CA ASN A 43 8.04 17.09 18.88
C ASN A 43 6.71 17.09 19.67
N PHE A 44 5.56 17.01 19.00
CA PHE A 44 4.25 16.99 19.66
C PHE A 44 3.76 15.60 20.11
N GLY A 45 4.65 14.60 20.21
CA GLY A 45 4.34 13.24 20.68
C GLY A 45 3.48 12.37 19.76
N LYS A 46 2.85 12.97 18.74
CA LYS A 46 2.13 12.29 17.65
C LYS A 46 2.51 12.92 16.32
N ASP A 47 2.60 12.09 15.28
CA ASP A 47 2.71 12.54 13.89
C ASP A 47 1.34 12.33 13.22
N VAL A 48 0.62 13.42 12.95
CA VAL A 48 -0.66 13.42 12.23
C VAL A 48 -0.44 14.03 10.87
N ARG A 49 -0.94 13.38 9.82
CA ARG A 49 -0.70 13.77 8.43
C ARG A 49 -1.98 13.92 7.63
N HIS A 50 -1.98 14.91 6.75
CA HIS A 50 -2.99 15.11 5.72
C HIS A 50 -2.51 14.47 4.42
N PHE A 51 -3.31 13.55 3.89
CA PHE A 51 -3.06 12.90 2.61
C PHE A 51 -4.09 13.36 1.58
N GLU A 52 -3.61 13.58 0.36
CA GLU A 52 -4.48 13.77 -0.79
C GLU A 52 -4.17 12.71 -1.82
N PHE A 53 -5.21 12.21 -2.47
CA PHE A 53 -5.14 11.14 -3.45
C PHE A 53 -5.77 11.59 -4.76
N GLU A 54 -5.19 11.12 -5.87
CA GLU A 54 -5.71 11.30 -7.22
C GLU A 54 -6.03 9.92 -7.81
N PHE A 55 -7.12 9.83 -8.56
CA PHE A 55 -7.50 8.60 -9.25
C PHE A 55 -6.52 8.35 -10.41
N VAL A 56 -5.90 7.17 -10.43
CA VAL A 56 -5.05 6.74 -11.55
C VAL A 56 -5.90 6.17 -12.69
N SER A 57 -7.11 5.72 -12.37
CA SER A 57 -8.10 5.19 -13.29
C SER A 57 -9.42 5.97 -13.16
N HIS A 58 -10.56 5.33 -13.43
CA HIS A 58 -11.86 5.96 -13.32
C HIS A 58 -12.12 6.45 -11.89
N ALA A 59 -12.76 7.62 -11.79
CA ALA A 59 -13.13 8.20 -10.51
C ALA A 59 -14.11 7.26 -9.78
N ILE A 60 -13.88 7.10 -8.48
CA ILE A 60 -14.84 6.47 -7.58
C ILE A 60 -15.67 7.58 -6.94
N GLU A 61 -16.99 7.40 -6.96
CA GLU A 61 -17.91 8.27 -6.24
C GLU A 61 -17.80 8.01 -4.73
N TYR A 62 -17.76 9.07 -3.94
CA TYR A 62 -17.75 9.01 -2.49
C TYR A 62 -18.52 10.20 -1.94
N ASP A 63 -19.09 10.03 -0.76
CA ASP A 63 -19.79 11.07 -0.02
C ASP A 63 -19.03 11.48 1.24
N THR A 64 -19.40 12.64 1.78
CA THR A 64 -18.83 13.11 3.05
C THR A 64 -19.23 12.16 4.18
N GLY A 65 -18.23 11.56 4.81
CA GLY A 65 -18.43 10.59 5.90
C GLY A 65 -18.04 9.17 5.52
N ASP A 66 -17.81 8.90 4.24
CA ASP A 66 -17.30 7.60 3.79
C ASP A 66 -15.88 7.34 4.28
N VAL A 67 -15.52 6.05 4.33
CA VAL A 67 -14.22 5.57 4.79
C VAL A 67 -13.41 5.05 3.62
N LEU A 68 -12.17 5.51 3.51
CA LEU A 68 -11.18 4.98 2.58
C LEU A 68 -10.33 3.92 3.28
N GLU A 69 -10.39 2.68 2.79
CA GLU A 69 -9.46 1.62 3.19
C GLU A 69 -8.15 1.73 2.40
N ILE A 70 -7.02 1.69 3.11
CA ILE A 70 -5.68 1.72 2.51
C ILE A 70 -4.96 0.44 2.91
N LEU A 71 -4.38 -0.26 1.94
CA LEU A 71 -3.56 -1.46 2.16
C LEU A 71 -2.08 -1.07 2.27
N PRO A 72 -1.48 -0.97 3.47
CA PRO A 72 -0.09 -0.55 3.61
C PRO A 72 0.88 -1.68 3.25
N GLY A 73 1.95 -1.33 2.54
CA GLY A 73 3.12 -2.19 2.38
C GLY A 73 3.99 -2.19 3.64
N GLN A 74 4.67 -3.31 3.88
CA GLN A 74 5.69 -3.38 4.93
C GLN A 74 6.99 -2.72 4.45
N ASP A 75 7.76 -2.15 5.39
CA ASP A 75 9.10 -1.66 5.11
C ASP A 75 10.00 -2.79 4.61
N SER A 76 10.61 -2.60 3.43
CA SER A 76 11.39 -3.64 2.75
C SER A 76 12.63 -4.03 3.55
N ALA A 77 13.31 -3.07 4.18
CA ALA A 77 14.50 -3.33 4.97
C ALA A 77 14.17 -4.14 6.24
N ALA A 78 13.05 -3.86 6.90
CA ALA A 78 12.56 -4.63 8.04
C ALA A 78 12.18 -6.06 7.62
N ALA A 79 11.49 -6.22 6.49
CA ALA A 79 11.16 -7.54 5.95
C ALA A 79 12.43 -8.35 5.60
N ASP A 80 13.42 -7.73 4.95
CA ASP A 80 14.69 -8.38 4.60
C ASP A 80 15.53 -8.73 5.84
N ALA A 81 15.52 -7.87 6.86
CA ALA A 81 16.15 -8.15 8.14
C ALA A 81 15.50 -9.36 8.83
N PHE A 82 14.17 -9.46 8.78
CA PHE A 82 13.44 -10.61 9.32
C PHE A 82 13.78 -11.91 8.57
N ILE A 83 13.74 -11.90 7.23
CA ILE A 83 14.06 -13.07 6.40
C ILE A 83 15.46 -13.59 6.71
N ARG A 84 16.46 -12.70 6.77
CA ARG A 84 17.84 -13.05 7.13
C ARG A 84 17.94 -13.58 8.55
N ARG A 85 17.27 -12.92 9.52
CA ARG A 85 17.29 -13.34 10.93
C ARG A 85 16.74 -14.75 11.11
N CYS A 86 15.76 -15.12 10.28
CA CYS A 86 15.11 -16.42 10.30
C CYS A 86 15.77 -17.46 9.38
N ASN A 87 16.87 -17.13 8.69
CA ASN A 87 17.52 -17.98 7.68
C ASN A 87 16.54 -18.49 6.61
N LEU A 88 15.61 -17.63 6.19
CA LEU A 88 14.59 -17.93 5.17
C LEU A 88 15.01 -17.48 3.76
N ASP A 89 16.20 -16.88 3.64
CA ASP A 89 16.75 -16.50 2.34
C ASP A 89 17.06 -17.78 1.54
N ARG A 90 16.31 -18.00 0.45
CA ARG A 90 16.49 -19.16 -0.44
C ARG A 90 17.54 -18.94 -1.53
N SER A 91 18.29 -17.83 -1.51
CA SER A 91 19.35 -17.56 -2.50
C SER A 91 20.64 -18.37 -2.29
N SER A 92 20.66 -19.32 -1.34
CA SER A 92 21.83 -20.16 -1.02
C SER A 92 21.59 -21.67 -1.19
N ALA A 93 20.98 -22.10 -2.30
CA ALA A 93 20.90 -23.52 -2.70
C ALA A 93 21.32 -23.71 -4.15
#